data_AF-A0ABC9B3L6-F1
#
_entry.id   AF-A0ABC9B3L6-F1
#
_cell.length_a   1.000
_cell.length_b   1.000
_cell.length_c   1.000
_cell.angle_alpha   90.00
_cell.angle_beta   90.00
_cell.angle_gamma   90.00
#
_symmetry.space_group_name_H-M   'P 1'
#
loop_
_entity.id
_entity.type
_entity.pdbx_description
1 polymer ?
#
loop_
_entity_poly.entity_id
_entity_poly.type
_entity_poly.pdbx_seq_one_letter_code
_entity_poly.pdbx_strand_id
1 'polypeptide(L)'
;MAVYAFGTASDSTTSGTYSTTYKSSGGSVVSSEPDLASRLSRIHLSSWLEDDEEKVKKIEPAKHLVKEFFHGDGDTGAQVERWLSELGVGWVLDLADDDASAGTGLLPRAQRNLTEDWIRALNEIMGCTVRFVLGHEVGMERDMLLGPVQLFKETVLKMLPFVDALLAAGDLDAGTDTADATNGAQASSTEGIQLRTLLDVRDAVFSASEGTQLFFGSLDSSVEMEAQRSRGEVLSLLSAKEQKVDKAVWNTMEVVRTSILNDDEWGIQTPQGSPDICKVTRSLVTYIRYLVGDFFRVGLIVRTAAELGNYVPEQDQTGSLTTLTMEMVSSLEVKLHKRSESFPDQSLRFLFLINNTHFIWQQLIPLIRMQVNMSALTPKIEDYIQKYLQVSWEPVLSCLHNDTPRCYRKNSALPKFD
;
A
#
# COMPACT_ATOMS: atom_id res chain seq x y z
N MET A 1 58.47 -30.16 -45.52
CA MET A 1 59.49 -29.15 -45.17
C MET A 1 59.38 -28.95 -43.66
N ALA A 2 60.31 -29.58 -42.91
CA ALA A 2 60.55 -29.62 -41.44
C ALA A 2 59.34 -29.48 -40.48
N VAL A 3 58.80 -30.48 -39.77
CA VAL A 3 59.33 -31.61 -38.96
C VAL A 3 60.23 -31.15 -37.80
N TYR A 4 59.74 -31.23 -36.55
CA TYR A 4 60.13 -32.28 -35.59
C TYR A 4 59.18 -32.33 -34.38
N ALA A 5 58.65 -33.53 -34.14
CA ALA A 5 58.10 -34.02 -32.89
C ALA A 5 59.19 -34.77 -32.10
N PHE A 6 59.04 -34.90 -30.78
CA PHE A 6 59.48 -36.00 -29.89
C PHE A 6 59.04 -35.58 -28.46
N GLY A 7 58.50 -36.41 -27.56
CA GLY A 7 58.23 -37.83 -27.56
C GLY A 7 57.77 -38.29 -26.17
N THR A 8 56.80 -39.22 -26.20
CA THR A 8 56.65 -40.42 -25.35
C THR A 8 56.14 -40.36 -23.89
N ALA A 9 54.88 -40.81 -23.76
CA ALA A 9 54.33 -41.88 -22.91
C ALA A 9 54.93 -42.19 -21.52
N SER A 10 54.05 -42.28 -20.53
CA SER A 10 54.01 -43.39 -19.56
C SER A 10 52.62 -43.47 -18.90
N ASP A 11 51.96 -44.61 -19.06
CA ASP A 11 50.73 -44.99 -18.37
C ASP A 11 50.97 -45.18 -16.87
N SER A 12 50.03 -44.73 -16.04
CA SER A 12 49.77 -45.38 -14.76
C SER A 12 48.30 -45.19 -14.35
N THR A 13 47.60 -46.33 -14.33
CA THR A 13 46.25 -46.52 -13.83
C THR A 13 46.22 -46.34 -12.31
N THR A 14 45.28 -45.55 -11.78
CA THR A 14 44.64 -45.88 -10.49
C THR A 14 43.28 -45.20 -10.34
N SER A 15 42.35 -46.01 -9.85
CA SER A 15 40.92 -45.79 -9.62
C SER A 15 40.63 -44.67 -8.61
N GLY A 16 39.49 -43.97 -8.74
CA GLY A 16 38.99 -43.11 -7.66
C GLY A 16 37.90 -42.09 -8.01
N THR A 17 36.66 -42.55 -7.96
CA THR A 17 35.48 -41.84 -7.40
C THR A 17 34.88 -40.63 -8.14
N TYR A 18 33.64 -40.85 -8.56
CA TYR A 18 32.68 -39.89 -9.10
C TYR A 18 32.40 -38.69 -8.16
N SER A 19 32.42 -37.48 -8.72
CA SER A 19 31.67 -36.33 -8.21
C SER A 19 31.29 -35.41 -9.37
N THR A 20 30.12 -35.68 -9.95
CA THR A 20 29.45 -34.81 -10.92
C THR A 20 28.80 -33.65 -10.17
N THR A 21 29.46 -32.50 -10.16
CA THR A 21 28.85 -31.24 -9.73
C THR A 21 27.98 -30.72 -10.86
N TYR A 22 26.66 -30.84 -10.72
CA TYR A 22 25.69 -30.15 -11.56
C TYR A 22 25.78 -28.64 -11.27
N LYS A 23 26.18 -27.85 -12.27
CA LYS A 23 26.00 -26.40 -12.24
C LYS A 23 24.51 -26.10 -12.44
N SER A 24 23.81 -25.82 -11.34
CA SER A 24 22.47 -25.20 -11.38
C SER A 24 22.64 -23.72 -11.70
N SER A 25 22.12 -23.30 -12.85
CA SER A 25 21.94 -21.89 -13.22
C SER A 25 20.77 -21.31 -12.44
N GLY A 26 20.97 -21.03 -11.15
CA GLY A 26 20.05 -20.25 -10.33
C GLY A 26 20.41 -18.77 -10.44
N GLY A 27 19.71 -18.04 -11.30
CA GLY A 27 19.74 -16.57 -11.30
C GLY A 27 19.14 -16.06 -10.00
N SER A 28 19.99 -15.72 -9.04
CA SER A 28 19.58 -15.00 -7.83
C SER A 28 19.18 -13.59 -8.23
N VAL A 29 17.88 -13.35 -8.36
CA VAL A 29 17.33 -11.99 -8.32
C VAL A 29 17.42 -11.55 -6.87
N VAL A 30 18.61 -11.04 -6.50
CA VAL A 30 18.79 -10.25 -5.31
C VAL A 30 17.76 -9.13 -5.38
N SER A 31 16.77 -9.17 -4.47
CA SER A 31 15.92 -8.01 -4.20
C SER A 31 16.83 -6.95 -3.60
N SER A 32 17.42 -6.14 -4.47
CA SER A 32 18.19 -4.98 -4.08
C SER A 32 17.26 -4.03 -3.34
N GLU A 33 17.61 -3.78 -2.09
CA GLU A 33 17.11 -2.69 -1.27
C GLU A 33 17.04 -1.41 -2.11
N PRO A 34 15.92 -0.64 -2.06
CA PRO A 34 15.88 0.62 -2.77
C PRO A 34 16.94 1.54 -2.19
N ASP A 35 17.91 1.91 -3.04
CA ASP A 35 19.01 2.82 -2.79
C ASP A 35 18.56 4.08 -2.01
N LEU A 36 19.42 4.60 -1.13
CA LEU A 36 19.19 5.83 -0.37
C LEU A 36 18.85 7.00 -1.31
N ALA A 37 19.43 7.08 -2.51
CA ALA A 37 19.05 8.07 -3.52
C ALA A 37 17.62 7.86 -4.06
N SER A 38 17.12 6.62 -4.07
CA SER A 38 15.74 6.29 -4.43
C SER A 38 14.74 6.54 -3.29
N ARG A 39 15.21 6.56 -2.03
CA ARG A 39 14.45 7.04 -0.86
C ARG A 39 14.37 8.57 -0.88
N LEU A 40 15.49 9.25 -1.11
CA LEU A 40 15.61 10.71 -1.14
C LEU A 40 14.92 11.36 -2.35
N SER A 41 14.94 10.73 -3.53
CA SER A 41 14.21 11.22 -4.72
C SER A 41 12.69 11.05 -4.63
N ARG A 42 12.20 10.33 -3.61
CA ARG A 42 10.76 10.05 -3.40
C ARG A 42 10.17 10.70 -2.14
N ILE A 43 11.01 11.31 -1.31
CA ILE A 43 10.56 12.18 -0.22
C ILE A 43 10.28 13.56 -0.85
N HIS A 44 9.35 14.32 -0.27
CA HIS A 44 9.19 15.76 -0.51
C HIS A 44 10.47 16.59 -0.19
N LEU A 45 11.60 15.94 0.04
CA LEU A 45 12.89 16.53 0.35
C LEU A 45 13.43 17.34 -0.84
N SER A 46 13.23 16.86 -2.08
CA SER A 46 13.53 17.68 -3.27
C SER A 46 12.66 18.94 -3.27
N SER A 47 11.37 18.82 -2.92
CA SER A 47 10.46 19.95 -2.76
C SER A 47 10.83 20.91 -1.63
N TRP A 48 11.59 20.49 -0.61
CA TRP A 48 12.11 21.40 0.43
C TRP A 48 13.37 22.14 -0.03
N LEU A 49 14.06 21.60 -1.03
CA LEU A 49 15.33 22.08 -1.58
C LEU A 49 15.17 22.82 -2.93
N GLU A 50 14.02 22.70 -3.59
CA GLU A 50 13.69 23.37 -4.85
C GLU A 50 13.33 24.85 -4.62
N ASP A 51 14.15 25.75 -5.16
CA ASP A 51 13.88 27.19 -5.28
C ASP A 51 12.85 27.44 -6.40
N ASP A 52 11.59 27.08 -6.15
CA ASP A 52 10.48 27.47 -7.02
C ASP A 52 10.21 28.97 -6.80
N GLU A 53 10.61 29.84 -7.74
CA GLU A 53 10.53 31.30 -7.64
C GLU A 53 9.10 31.82 -7.32
N GLU A 54 8.07 31.05 -7.68
CA GLU A 54 6.66 31.32 -7.36
C GLU A 54 6.26 30.86 -5.94
N LYS A 55 6.85 29.77 -5.41
CA LYS A 55 6.71 29.37 -4.00
C LYS A 55 7.51 30.31 -3.09
N VAL A 56 8.70 30.72 -3.51
CA VAL A 56 9.55 31.70 -2.80
C VAL A 56 8.79 32.99 -2.49
N LYS A 57 8.02 33.54 -3.44
CA LYS A 57 7.18 34.74 -3.21
C LYS A 57 6.06 34.55 -2.19
N LYS A 58 5.54 33.32 -2.01
CA LYS A 58 4.61 32.96 -0.93
C LYS A 58 5.32 32.67 0.41
N ILE A 59 6.62 32.38 0.36
CA ILE A 59 7.48 31.97 1.47
C ILE A 59 8.23 33.16 2.12
N GLU A 60 8.31 34.32 1.48
CA GLU A 60 8.92 35.54 2.06
C GLU A 60 8.40 35.90 3.48
N PRO A 61 7.09 35.78 3.79
CA PRO A 61 6.58 35.97 5.14
C PRO A 61 7.11 34.90 6.12
N ALA A 62 7.14 33.63 5.71
CA ALA A 62 7.66 32.52 6.52
C ALA A 62 9.18 32.62 6.75
N LYS A 63 9.95 33.14 5.78
CA LYS A 63 11.38 33.44 5.93
C LYS A 63 11.65 34.58 6.92
N HIS A 64 10.81 35.62 6.93
CA HIS A 64 10.89 36.68 7.94
C HIS A 64 10.62 36.12 9.34
N LEU A 65 9.63 35.24 9.46
CA LEU A 65 9.28 34.54 10.69
C LEU A 65 10.42 33.63 11.16
N VAL A 66 11.03 32.84 10.28
CA VAL A 66 12.23 32.03 10.58
C VAL A 66 13.35 32.89 11.16
N LYS A 67 13.63 34.06 10.59
CA LYS A 67 14.65 34.98 11.14
C LYS A 67 14.23 35.59 12.47
N GLU A 68 12.97 36.03 12.61
CA GLU A 68 12.42 36.64 13.84
C GLU A 68 12.33 35.63 15.00
N PHE A 69 11.96 34.39 14.72
CA PHE A 69 11.79 33.30 15.68
C PHE A 69 13.12 32.68 16.11
N PHE A 70 14.07 32.48 15.18
CA PHE A 70 15.37 31.89 15.52
C PHE A 70 16.38 32.89 16.13
N HIS A 71 16.07 34.19 16.12
CA HIS A 71 16.92 35.24 16.72
C HIS A 71 16.26 35.96 17.92
N GLY A 72 15.03 35.60 18.30
CA GLY A 72 14.28 36.26 19.37
C GLY A 72 14.49 35.64 20.75
N ASP A 73 14.92 36.44 21.73
CA ASP A 73 15.12 36.09 23.16
C ASP A 73 13.79 35.98 23.95
N GLY A 74 12.76 35.39 23.33
CA GLY A 74 11.39 35.33 23.87
C GLY A 74 10.97 33.96 24.38
N ASP A 75 9.83 33.91 25.10
CA ASP A 75 9.19 32.67 25.52
C ASP A 75 8.90 31.75 24.33
N THR A 76 9.57 30.60 24.28
CA THR A 76 9.45 29.60 23.21
C THR A 76 8.01 29.12 23.07
N GLY A 77 7.25 29.03 24.17
CA GLY A 77 5.84 28.60 24.15
C GLY A 77 4.96 29.51 23.30
N ALA A 78 4.94 30.81 23.63
CA ALA A 78 4.18 31.82 22.89
C ALA A 78 4.60 31.94 21.41
N GLN A 79 5.88 31.72 21.12
CA GLN A 79 6.39 31.73 19.75
C GLN A 79 5.81 30.58 18.91
N VAL A 80 5.80 29.36 19.46
CA VAL A 80 5.22 28.20 18.77
C VAL A 80 3.73 28.41 18.52
N GLU A 81 3.00 28.96 19.48
CA GLU A 81 1.55 29.18 19.33
C GLU A 81 1.22 30.19 18.23
N ARG A 82 1.96 31.30 18.20
CA ARG A 82 1.85 32.29 17.13
C ARG A 82 2.16 31.66 15.78
N TRP A 83 3.23 30.88 15.68
CA TRP A 83 3.64 30.27 14.42
C TRP A 83 2.63 29.26 13.90
N LEU A 84 2.13 28.37 14.76
CA LEU A 84 1.09 27.40 14.39
C LEU A 84 -0.21 28.10 13.97
N SER A 85 -0.56 29.21 14.62
CA SER A 85 -1.72 30.03 14.24
C SER A 85 -1.55 30.67 12.85
N GLU A 86 -0.37 31.20 12.55
CA GLU A 86 -0.04 31.78 11.24
C GLU A 86 -0.01 30.72 10.12
N LEU A 87 0.37 29.48 10.46
CA LEU A 87 0.27 28.32 9.55
C LEU A 87 -1.16 27.78 9.38
N GLY A 88 -2.14 28.34 10.10
CA GLY A 88 -3.55 27.90 10.05
C GLY A 88 -3.82 26.60 10.81
N VAL A 89 -2.88 26.15 11.64
CA VAL A 89 -2.96 24.91 12.44
C VAL A 89 -2.93 25.16 13.95
N GLY A 90 -3.29 26.36 14.39
CA GLY A 90 -3.39 26.70 15.81
C GLY A 90 -4.34 25.79 16.59
N TRP A 91 -5.34 25.21 15.92
CA TRP A 91 -6.29 24.23 16.49
C TRP A 91 -5.60 22.95 17.01
N VAL A 92 -4.37 22.65 16.60
CA VAL A 92 -3.64 21.48 17.10
C VAL A 92 -3.24 21.67 18.57
N LEU A 93 -3.14 22.91 19.05
CA LEU A 93 -2.87 23.23 20.45
C LEU A 93 -4.00 22.77 21.37
N ASP A 94 -5.24 22.94 20.92
CA ASP A 94 -6.43 22.52 21.66
C ASP A 94 -6.47 20.98 21.83
N LEU A 95 -5.80 20.23 20.95
CA LEU A 95 -5.66 18.77 21.06
C LEU A 95 -4.58 18.34 22.06
N ALA A 96 -3.65 19.23 22.40
CA ALA A 96 -2.56 18.95 23.33
C ALA A 96 -2.96 19.21 24.80
N ASP A 97 -3.91 20.12 25.03
CA ASP A 97 -4.35 20.55 26.37
C ASP A 97 -5.54 19.73 26.93
N ASP A 98 -6.31 19.03 26.09
CA ASP A 98 -7.51 18.30 26.51
C ASP A 98 -7.28 16.80 26.79
N ASP A 99 -7.80 16.32 27.93
CA ASP A 99 -7.93 14.91 28.32
C ASP A 99 -8.81 14.15 27.31
N ALA A 100 -8.23 13.61 26.24
CA ALA A 100 -8.63 12.50 25.34
C ALA A 100 -10.10 12.37 24.84
N SER A 101 -11.03 13.21 25.29
CA SER A 101 -12.49 13.05 25.19
C SER A 101 -13.19 14.27 24.58
N ALA A 102 -12.52 15.43 24.50
CA ALA A 102 -13.05 16.64 23.85
C ALA A 102 -12.62 16.79 22.38
N GLY A 103 -11.43 16.26 22.00
CA GLY A 103 -10.97 16.21 20.59
C GLY A 103 -11.87 15.36 19.67
N THR A 104 -12.75 14.55 20.26
CA THR A 104 -13.75 13.71 19.61
C THR A 104 -14.82 14.52 18.86
N GLY A 105 -15.02 15.80 19.20
CA GLY A 105 -16.07 16.65 18.62
C GLY A 105 -15.71 17.37 17.31
N LEU A 106 -14.42 17.60 17.02
CA LEU A 106 -13.97 18.45 15.90
C LEU A 106 -13.75 17.69 14.59
N LEU A 107 -13.35 16.42 14.65
CA LEU A 107 -12.91 15.65 13.49
C LEU A 107 -14.01 15.12 12.53
N PRO A 108 -15.22 14.69 12.94
CA PRO A 108 -16.04 13.79 12.12
C PRO A 108 -16.56 14.30 10.77
N ARG A 109 -16.45 15.61 10.46
CA ARG A 109 -16.92 16.17 9.18
C ARG A 109 -15.92 17.08 8.45
N ALA A 110 -14.81 17.44 9.09
CA ALA A 110 -13.75 18.29 8.50
C ALA A 110 -12.40 17.58 8.39
N GLN A 111 -12.34 16.28 8.72
CA GLN A 111 -11.11 15.48 8.83
C GLN A 111 -10.15 15.64 7.66
N ARG A 112 -10.65 15.60 6.41
CA ARG A 112 -9.77 15.72 5.24
C ARG A 112 -9.10 17.09 5.11
N ASN A 113 -9.85 18.17 5.31
CA ASN A 113 -9.29 19.53 5.22
C ASN A 113 -8.28 19.76 6.35
N LEU A 114 -8.61 19.30 7.57
CA LEU A 114 -7.70 19.38 8.72
C LEU A 114 -6.44 18.54 8.50
N THR A 115 -6.55 17.34 7.93
CA THR A 115 -5.39 16.52 7.57
C THR A 115 -4.52 17.21 6.53
N GLU A 116 -5.10 17.76 5.46
CA GLU A 116 -4.35 18.44 4.40
C GLU A 116 -3.64 19.69 4.95
N ASP A 117 -4.29 20.45 5.84
CA ASP A 117 -3.70 21.62 6.49
C ASP A 117 -2.58 21.22 7.46
N TRP A 118 -2.77 20.17 8.24
CA TRP A 118 -1.75 19.62 9.15
C TRP A 118 -0.52 19.10 8.39
N ILE A 119 -0.72 18.33 7.30
CA ILE A 119 0.37 17.83 6.45
C ILE A 119 1.15 19.00 5.86
N ARG A 120 0.44 20.02 5.35
CA ARG A 120 1.06 21.22 4.79
C ARG A 120 1.91 21.94 5.85
N ALA A 121 1.35 22.19 7.02
CA ALA A 121 2.06 22.86 8.10
C ALA A 121 3.29 22.07 8.56
N LEU A 122 3.18 20.76 8.77
CA LEU A 122 4.31 19.91 9.17
C LEU A 122 5.44 19.95 8.12
N ASN A 123 5.09 19.86 6.83
CA ASN A 123 6.07 19.96 5.74
C ASN A 123 6.72 21.35 5.68
N GLU A 124 5.98 22.42 5.94
CA GLU A 124 6.54 23.78 6.00
C GLU A 124 7.48 23.96 7.20
N ILE A 125 7.12 23.44 8.38
CA ILE A 125 7.97 23.43 9.57
C ILE A 125 9.29 22.70 9.24
N MET A 126 9.20 21.50 8.66
CA MET A 126 10.39 20.74 8.25
C MET A 126 11.22 21.47 7.21
N GLY A 127 10.59 21.96 6.13
CA GLY A 127 11.27 22.66 5.04
C GLY A 127 11.96 23.94 5.51
N CYS A 128 11.32 24.72 6.38
CA CYS A 128 11.93 25.92 6.97
C CYS A 128 13.14 25.58 7.84
N THR A 129 13.04 24.50 8.61
CA THR A 129 14.10 24.08 9.53
C THR A 129 15.31 23.51 8.78
N VAL A 130 15.08 22.70 7.75
CA VAL A 130 16.14 22.19 6.87
C VAL A 130 16.81 23.33 6.09
N ARG A 131 16.03 24.27 5.53
CA ARG A 131 16.58 25.46 4.85
C ARG A 131 17.38 26.36 5.78
N PHE A 132 16.94 26.52 7.03
CA PHE A 132 17.66 27.30 8.04
C PHE A 132 19.07 26.76 8.25
N VAL A 133 19.22 25.43 8.37
CA VAL A 133 20.54 24.83 8.60
C VAL A 133 21.39 24.75 7.34
N LEU A 134 20.80 24.46 6.18
CA LEU A 134 21.53 24.37 4.91
C LEU A 134 21.94 25.75 4.34
N GLY A 135 21.17 26.80 4.62
CA GLY A 135 21.46 28.18 4.20
C GLY A 135 22.38 28.95 5.15
N HIS A 136 22.92 28.30 6.18
CA HIS A 136 23.68 28.95 7.24
C HIS A 136 25.17 29.07 6.89
N GLU A 137 25.74 30.28 6.97
CA GLU A 137 27.20 30.50 6.86
C GLU A 137 27.91 30.11 8.18
N VAL A 138 29.05 29.43 8.05
CA VAL A 138 29.87 28.93 9.17
C VAL A 138 30.26 30.06 10.13
N GLY A 139 29.97 29.94 11.44
CA GLY A 139 30.56 30.81 12.47
C GLY A 139 29.67 31.31 13.63
N MET A 140 28.50 30.74 13.89
CA MET A 140 27.64 31.19 15.00
C MET A 140 27.98 30.53 16.34
N GLU A 141 27.92 31.31 17.42
CA GLU A 141 28.15 30.83 18.80
C GLU A 141 27.03 29.89 19.28
N ARG A 142 27.40 28.99 20.20
CA ARG A 142 26.57 27.92 20.78
C ARG A 142 25.17 28.37 21.24
N ASP A 143 25.09 29.56 21.85
CA ASP A 143 23.84 30.08 22.44
C ASP A 143 22.81 30.48 21.38
N MET A 144 23.25 30.73 20.14
CA MET A 144 22.40 31.16 19.04
C MET A 144 21.74 29.98 18.29
N LEU A 145 22.13 28.73 18.59
CA LEU A 145 21.58 27.50 17.99
C LEU A 145 20.68 26.70 18.94
N LEU A 146 20.79 26.92 20.25
CA LEU A 146 19.94 26.25 21.27
C LEU A 146 18.47 26.67 21.18
N GLY A 147 18.19 27.96 21.03
CA GLY A 147 16.84 28.48 20.81
C GLY A 147 16.14 27.82 19.61
N PRO A 148 16.78 27.78 18.42
CA PRO A 148 16.26 27.06 17.26
C PRO A 148 15.97 25.58 17.47
N VAL A 149 16.86 24.86 18.14
CA VAL A 149 16.67 23.44 18.47
C VAL A 149 15.45 23.24 19.35
N GLN A 150 15.28 24.07 20.38
CA GLN A 150 14.16 23.97 21.31
C GLN A 150 12.84 24.38 20.65
N LEU A 151 12.83 25.44 19.86
CA LEU A 151 11.65 25.86 19.09
C LEU A 151 11.20 24.76 18.11
N PHE A 152 12.14 24.17 17.37
CA PHE A 152 11.86 23.06 16.47
C PHE A 152 11.23 21.88 17.22
N LYS A 153 11.88 21.46 18.31
CA LYS A 153 11.39 20.39 19.17
C LYS A 153 9.95 20.66 19.61
N GLU A 154 9.71 21.79 20.28
CA GLU A 154 8.39 22.12 20.83
C GLU A 154 7.31 22.20 19.73
N THR A 155 7.65 22.75 18.56
CA THR A 155 6.71 22.82 17.43
C THR A 155 6.33 21.44 16.93
N VAL A 156 7.30 20.56 16.68
CA VAL A 156 7.03 19.20 16.20
C VAL A 156 6.23 18.42 17.24
N LEU A 157 6.60 18.51 18.51
CA LEU A 157 5.91 17.82 19.60
C LEU A 157 4.44 18.25 19.71
N LYS A 158 4.16 19.55 19.63
CA LYS A 158 2.80 20.09 19.62
C LYS A 158 1.98 19.62 18.41
N MET A 159 2.61 19.23 17.30
CA MET A 159 1.91 18.71 16.11
C MET A 159 1.49 17.23 16.22
N LEU A 160 2.14 16.44 17.09
CA LEU A 160 1.93 14.98 17.16
C LEU A 160 0.60 14.50 17.77
N PRO A 161 -0.07 15.21 18.70
CA PRO A 161 -1.37 14.80 19.25
C PRO A 161 -2.44 14.59 18.17
N PHE A 162 -2.37 15.36 17.07
CA PHE A 162 -3.28 15.18 15.93
C PHE A 162 -3.30 13.74 15.40
N VAL A 163 -2.15 13.07 15.33
CA VAL A 163 -2.08 11.69 14.85
C VAL A 163 -2.91 10.76 15.77
N ASP A 164 -2.85 10.93 17.08
CA ASP A 164 -3.65 10.09 18.00
C ASP A 164 -5.14 10.42 17.88
N ALA A 165 -5.50 11.70 17.75
CA ALA A 165 -6.89 12.14 17.55
C ALA A 165 -7.48 11.58 16.25
N LEU A 166 -6.69 11.56 15.17
CA LEU A 166 -7.07 10.98 13.88
C LEU A 166 -7.37 9.48 14.00
N LEU A 167 -6.50 8.75 14.69
CA LEU A 167 -6.67 7.32 14.90
C LEU A 167 -7.89 7.01 15.77
N ALA A 168 -8.10 7.78 16.84
CA ALA A 168 -9.26 7.64 17.72
C ALA A 168 -10.59 7.93 17.00
N ALA A 169 -10.60 8.91 16.08
CA ALA A 169 -11.78 9.20 15.27
C ALA A 169 -12.13 8.06 14.30
N GLY A 170 -11.10 7.38 13.75
CA GLY A 170 -11.28 6.22 12.87
C GLY A 170 -11.90 5.01 13.56
N ASP A 171 -11.58 4.79 14.85
CA ASP A 171 -12.15 3.69 15.64
C ASP A 171 -13.64 3.91 15.97
N LEU A 172 -14.09 5.16 16.08
CA LEU A 172 -15.48 5.49 16.41
C LEU A 172 -16.44 5.30 15.23
N ASP A 173 -15.98 5.57 14.00
CA ASP A 173 -16.78 5.39 12.79
C ASP A 173 -17.03 3.88 12.51
N ALA A 174 -16.06 3.03 12.87
CA ALA A 174 -16.19 1.57 12.80
C ALA A 174 -17.18 0.98 13.83
N GLY A 175 -17.53 1.72 14.89
CA GLY A 175 -18.38 1.27 16.00
C GLY A 175 -19.84 1.73 15.95
N THR A 176 -20.23 2.57 14.99
CA THR A 176 -21.64 2.97 14.85
C THR A 176 -22.40 1.94 14.01
N ASP A 177 -22.97 0.95 14.69
CA ASP A 177 -24.10 0.14 14.24
C ASP A 177 -25.34 1.02 14.02
N THR A 178 -25.30 2.00 13.11
CA THR A 178 -26.54 2.55 12.57
C THR A 178 -27.12 1.50 11.63
N ALA A 179 -28.14 0.82 12.13
CA ALA A 179 -28.94 -0.21 11.49
C ALA A 179 -29.71 0.27 10.24
N ASP A 180 -29.02 0.92 9.30
CA ASP A 180 -29.55 1.26 7.98
C ASP A 180 -28.74 0.51 6.91
N ALA A 181 -29.07 -0.78 6.80
CA ALA A 181 -28.46 -1.75 5.92
C ALA A 181 -28.81 -1.52 4.44
N THR A 182 -28.43 -0.37 3.87
CA THR A 182 -28.66 -0.11 2.45
C THR A 182 -27.42 -0.07 1.57
N ASN A 183 -26.19 0.17 2.04
CA ASN A 183 -25.07 0.31 1.09
C ASN A 183 -23.74 -0.29 1.55
N GLY A 184 -23.51 -1.59 1.31
CA GLY A 184 -22.16 -2.18 1.37
C GLY A 184 -21.15 -1.52 0.39
N ALA A 185 -21.64 -0.81 -0.63
CA ALA A 185 -20.81 0.04 -1.50
C ALA A 185 -20.32 1.32 -0.79
N GLN A 186 -21.06 1.83 0.18
CA GLN A 186 -20.74 3.09 0.87
C GLN A 186 -19.68 2.87 1.96
N ALA A 187 -19.73 1.75 2.70
CA ALA A 187 -18.69 1.34 3.65
C ALA A 187 -17.31 1.20 2.96
N SER A 188 -17.25 0.49 1.82
CA SER A 188 -16.01 0.34 1.04
C SER A 188 -15.46 1.67 0.48
N SER A 189 -16.32 2.67 0.30
CA SER A 189 -15.92 4.00 -0.17
C SER A 189 -15.37 4.88 0.97
N THR A 190 -15.93 4.77 2.17
CA THR A 190 -15.46 5.46 3.38
C THR A 190 -14.10 4.90 3.82
N GLU A 191 -13.96 3.59 3.89
CA GLU A 191 -12.71 2.91 4.23
C GLU A 191 -11.60 3.22 3.21
N GLY A 192 -11.94 3.35 1.92
CA GLY A 192 -10.99 3.76 0.88
C GLY A 192 -10.49 5.20 1.05
N ILE A 193 -11.36 6.13 1.48
CA ILE A 193 -10.96 7.51 1.80
C ILE A 193 -10.07 7.52 3.04
N GLN A 194 -10.47 6.80 4.09
CA GLN A 194 -9.70 6.66 5.32
C GLN A 194 -8.30 6.08 5.06
N LEU A 195 -8.20 5.02 4.26
CA LEU A 195 -6.93 4.40 3.89
C LEU A 195 -5.99 5.39 3.21
N ARG A 196 -6.51 6.21 2.29
CA ARG A 196 -5.72 7.27 1.65
C ARG A 196 -5.24 8.31 2.66
N THR A 197 -6.13 8.80 3.51
CA THR A 197 -5.79 9.78 4.56
C THR A 197 -4.71 9.26 5.50
N LEU A 198 -4.79 8.00 5.93
CA LEU A 198 -3.79 7.38 6.78
C LEU A 198 -2.43 7.24 6.07
N LEU A 199 -2.41 6.87 4.79
CA LEU A 199 -1.18 6.80 3.99
C LEU A 199 -0.53 8.17 3.82
N ASP A 200 -1.31 9.23 3.61
CA ASP A 200 -0.77 10.59 3.46
C ASP A 200 -0.20 11.12 4.79
N VAL A 201 -0.86 10.83 5.92
CA VAL A 201 -0.33 11.17 7.26
C VAL A 201 0.94 10.39 7.56
N ARG A 202 0.96 9.08 7.26
CA ARG A 202 2.15 8.24 7.40
C ARG A 202 3.35 8.83 6.66
N ASP A 203 3.16 9.25 5.42
CA ASP A 203 4.21 9.84 4.60
C ASP A 203 4.69 11.18 5.15
N ALA A 204 3.79 12.00 5.69
CA ALA A 204 4.15 13.26 6.34
C ALA A 204 4.98 13.04 7.62
N VAL A 205 4.59 12.07 8.46
CA VAL A 205 5.36 11.71 9.66
C VAL A 205 6.73 11.14 9.28
N PHE A 206 6.78 10.24 8.30
CA PHE A 206 8.04 9.68 7.79
C PHE A 206 8.96 10.76 7.24
N SER A 207 8.42 11.70 6.46
CA SER A 207 9.17 12.85 5.96
C SER A 207 9.70 13.71 7.11
N ALA A 208 8.90 13.94 8.15
CA ALA A 208 9.34 14.67 9.34
C ALA A 208 10.46 13.95 10.11
N SER A 209 10.45 12.61 10.15
CA SER A 209 11.54 11.82 10.73
C SER A 209 12.85 12.02 9.97
N GLU A 210 12.82 11.93 8.64
CA GLU A 210 13.99 12.18 7.78
C GLU A 210 14.46 13.64 7.87
N GLY A 211 13.53 14.61 7.87
CA GLY A 211 13.83 16.03 8.06
C GLY A 211 14.47 16.33 9.42
N THR A 212 13.98 15.68 10.47
CA THR A 212 14.57 15.75 11.82
C THR A 212 16.00 15.19 11.82
N GLN A 213 16.24 14.04 11.17
CA GLN A 213 17.58 13.47 11.07
C GLN A 213 18.55 14.41 10.34
N LEU A 214 18.10 15.04 9.25
CA LEU A 214 18.91 15.98 8.47
C LEU A 214 19.20 17.27 9.24
N PHE A 215 18.18 17.84 9.89
CA PHE A 215 18.32 19.01 10.74
C PHE A 215 19.40 18.77 11.79
N PHE A 216 19.21 17.77 12.65
CA PHE A 216 20.12 17.47 13.74
C PHE A 216 21.50 16.96 13.28
N GLY A 217 21.57 16.27 12.13
CA GLY A 217 22.84 15.80 11.57
C GLY A 217 23.72 16.91 11.00
N SER A 218 23.16 18.10 10.79
CA SER A 218 23.86 19.25 10.21
C SER A 218 24.23 20.32 11.25
N LEU A 219 23.89 20.11 12.54
CA LEU A 219 24.33 20.98 13.64
C LEU A 219 25.81 20.73 14.01
N ASP A 220 26.50 21.79 14.44
CA ASP A 220 27.90 21.73 14.87
C ASP A 220 28.07 21.01 16.23
N SER A 221 29.26 20.45 16.44
CA SER A 221 29.68 19.68 17.64
C SER A 221 29.57 20.44 18.97
N SER A 222 29.45 21.77 18.95
CA SER A 222 29.35 22.58 20.16
C SER A 222 28.01 22.43 20.90
N VAL A 223 26.92 22.06 20.22
CA VAL A 223 25.55 21.93 20.79
C VAL A 223 25.15 20.45 21.02
N GLU A 224 26.11 19.53 20.86
CA GLU A 224 25.86 18.12 20.62
C GLU A 224 25.04 17.40 21.70
N MET A 225 25.27 17.65 23.00
CA MET A 225 24.57 16.90 24.06
C MET A 225 23.07 17.19 24.18
N GLU A 226 22.68 18.47 24.13
CA GLU A 226 21.27 18.87 24.26
C GLU A 226 20.53 18.68 22.94
N ALA A 227 21.16 19.02 21.82
CA ALA A 227 20.62 18.74 20.50
C ALA A 227 20.41 17.24 20.28
N GLN A 228 21.34 16.38 20.72
CA GLN A 228 21.19 14.93 20.59
C GLN A 228 20.10 14.36 21.51
N ARG A 229 19.90 14.93 22.70
CA ARG A 229 18.76 14.58 23.56
C ARG A 229 17.43 14.93 22.89
N SER A 230 17.30 16.17 22.41
CA SER A 230 16.10 16.64 21.70
C SER A 230 15.85 15.84 20.42
N ARG A 231 16.91 15.50 19.67
CA ARG A 231 16.84 14.60 18.50
C ARG A 231 16.27 13.24 18.87
N GLY A 232 16.83 12.61 19.89
CA GLY A 232 16.39 11.27 20.33
C GLY A 232 14.93 11.27 20.76
N GLU A 233 14.51 12.31 21.50
CA GLU A 233 13.13 12.48 21.94
C GLU A 233 12.16 12.64 20.75
N VAL A 234 12.42 13.58 19.84
CA VAL A 234 11.57 13.83 18.67
C VAL A 234 11.50 12.61 17.77
N LEU A 235 12.62 11.97 17.46
CA LEU A 235 12.65 10.77 16.61
C LEU A 235 11.95 9.58 17.26
N SER A 236 12.08 9.40 18.58
CA SER A 236 11.40 8.32 19.30
C SER A 236 9.87 8.48 19.23
N LEU A 237 9.38 9.72 19.37
CA LEU A 237 7.95 10.01 19.29
C LEU A 237 7.42 9.91 17.86
N LEU A 238 8.14 10.45 16.87
CA LEU A 238 7.80 10.27 15.45
C LEU A 238 7.72 8.79 15.08
N SER A 239 8.73 7.99 15.46
CA SER A 239 8.72 6.54 15.22
C SER A 239 7.55 5.84 15.90
N ALA A 240 7.20 6.22 17.14
CA ALA A 240 6.02 5.68 17.82
C ALA A 240 4.72 6.04 17.08
N LYS A 241 4.62 7.25 16.51
CA LYS A 241 3.48 7.67 15.67
C LYS A 241 3.44 6.91 14.35
N GLU A 242 4.57 6.71 13.68
CA GLU A 242 4.66 5.89 12.47
C GLU A 242 4.14 4.48 12.71
N GLN A 243 4.58 3.81 13.79
CA GLN A 243 4.13 2.45 14.12
C GLN A 243 2.62 2.38 14.36
N LYS A 244 2.05 3.39 15.05
CA LYS A 244 0.61 3.49 15.28
C LYS A 244 -0.16 3.65 13.96
N VAL A 245 0.31 4.53 13.09
CA VAL A 245 -0.32 4.76 11.77
C VAL A 245 -0.15 3.52 10.88
N ASP A 246 1.02 2.89 10.85
CA ASP A 246 1.27 1.67 10.08
C ASP A 246 0.31 0.55 10.49
N LYS A 247 0.09 0.37 11.80
CA LYS A 247 -0.89 -0.56 12.33
C LYS A 247 -2.32 -0.21 11.91
N ALA A 248 -2.70 1.06 11.94
CA ALA A 248 -4.02 1.51 11.53
C ALA A 248 -4.27 1.33 10.02
N VAL A 249 -3.27 1.62 9.19
CA VAL A 249 -3.31 1.36 7.74
C VAL A 249 -3.51 -0.13 7.48
N TRP A 250 -2.72 -0.99 8.12
CA TRP A 250 -2.86 -2.45 8.01
C TRP A 250 -4.25 -2.92 8.44
N ASN A 251 -4.74 -2.48 9.60
CA ASN A 251 -6.06 -2.85 10.09
C ASN A 251 -7.18 -2.43 9.13
N THR A 252 -7.11 -1.20 8.60
CA THR A 252 -8.09 -0.70 7.61
C THR A 252 -8.06 -1.56 6.35
N MET A 253 -6.86 -1.92 5.87
CA MET A 253 -6.70 -2.82 4.73
C MET A 253 -7.32 -4.20 4.97
N GLU A 254 -7.15 -4.74 6.17
CA GLU A 254 -7.72 -6.03 6.56
C GLU A 254 -9.24 -5.98 6.69
N VAL A 255 -9.79 -4.89 7.23
CA VAL A 255 -11.25 -4.66 7.28
C VAL A 255 -11.83 -4.64 5.87
N VAL A 256 -11.27 -3.84 4.95
CA VAL A 256 -11.73 -3.78 3.55
C VAL A 256 -11.64 -5.16 2.89
N ARG A 257 -10.50 -5.84 3.05
CA ARG A 257 -10.24 -7.16 2.46
C ARG A 257 -11.25 -8.19 2.95
N THR A 258 -11.47 -8.26 4.25
CA THR A 258 -12.37 -9.24 4.88
C THR A 258 -13.83 -8.92 4.57
N SER A 259 -14.22 -7.64 4.57
CA SER A 259 -15.55 -7.15 4.17
C SER A 259 -15.90 -7.57 2.74
N ILE A 260 -15.00 -7.32 1.78
CA ILE A 260 -15.20 -7.72 0.38
C ILE A 260 -15.33 -9.24 0.25
N LEU A 261 -14.44 -10.00 0.89
CA LEU A 261 -14.44 -11.44 0.76
C LEU A 261 -15.69 -12.06 1.41
N ASN A 262 -16.14 -11.54 2.56
CA ASN A 262 -17.23 -12.09 3.35
C ASN A 262 -18.61 -11.52 3.00
N ASP A 263 -18.73 -10.71 1.96
CA ASP A 263 -20.00 -10.13 1.49
C ASP A 263 -21.10 -11.20 1.31
N ASP A 264 -22.09 -11.24 2.22
CA ASP A 264 -23.18 -12.23 2.25
C ASP A 264 -24.04 -12.25 0.97
N GLU A 265 -23.89 -11.24 0.10
CA GLU A 265 -24.49 -11.18 -1.23
C GLU A 265 -24.01 -12.32 -2.18
N TRP A 266 -23.10 -13.19 -1.71
CA TRP A 266 -22.81 -14.49 -2.31
C TRP A 266 -24.06 -15.39 -2.49
N GLY A 267 -25.14 -15.21 -1.69
CA GLY A 267 -26.27 -16.16 -1.62
C GLY A 267 -27.60 -15.76 -2.27
N ILE A 268 -27.81 -14.51 -2.72
CA ILE A 268 -29.17 -13.97 -2.97
C ILE A 268 -29.62 -14.03 -4.46
N GLN A 269 -28.77 -14.44 -5.40
CA GLN A 269 -29.18 -14.46 -6.81
C GLN A 269 -30.08 -15.66 -7.17
N THR A 270 -31.10 -15.37 -7.97
CA THR A 270 -32.19 -16.24 -8.42
C THR A 270 -31.76 -17.64 -8.89
N PRO A 271 -32.66 -18.66 -8.85
CA PRO A 271 -32.37 -20.09 -9.09
C PRO A 271 -31.69 -20.45 -10.42
N GLN A 272 -31.54 -19.49 -11.32
CA GLN A 272 -31.00 -19.68 -12.65
C GLN A 272 -29.58 -19.15 -12.85
N GLY A 273 -29.04 -18.38 -11.88
CA GLY A 273 -27.65 -17.88 -11.83
C GLY A 273 -27.13 -17.21 -13.11
N SER A 274 -26.78 -15.91 -13.08
CA SER A 274 -26.06 -15.33 -14.23
C SER A 274 -24.61 -15.85 -14.24
N PRO A 275 -24.07 -16.31 -15.40
CA PRO A 275 -22.65 -16.62 -15.55
C PRO A 275 -21.76 -15.37 -15.62
N ASP A 276 -22.32 -14.17 -15.42
CA ASP A 276 -21.58 -12.91 -15.42
C ASP A 276 -20.55 -12.80 -14.29
N ILE A 277 -19.68 -11.80 -14.42
CA ILE A 277 -18.68 -11.45 -13.40
C ILE A 277 -19.39 -11.05 -12.11
N CYS A 278 -19.00 -11.65 -10.98
CA CYS A 278 -19.55 -11.33 -9.67
C CYS A 278 -19.15 -9.92 -9.21
N LYS A 279 -20.03 -9.30 -8.42
CA LYS A 279 -19.74 -8.03 -7.74
C LYS A 279 -18.48 -8.15 -6.86
N VAL A 280 -18.37 -9.22 -6.07
CA VAL A 280 -17.19 -9.47 -5.23
C VAL A 280 -15.90 -9.57 -6.04
N THR A 281 -15.93 -10.22 -7.21
CA THR A 281 -14.80 -10.24 -8.15
C THR A 281 -14.40 -8.84 -8.58
N ARG A 282 -15.38 -8.00 -8.97
CA ARG A 282 -15.12 -6.61 -9.35
C ARG A 282 -14.55 -5.79 -8.19
N SER A 283 -15.13 -5.91 -7.00
CA SER A 283 -14.70 -5.18 -5.81
C SER A 283 -13.28 -5.57 -5.40
N LEU A 284 -12.97 -6.87 -5.33
CA LEU A 284 -11.64 -7.33 -4.93
C LEU A 284 -10.57 -6.95 -5.95
N VAL A 285 -10.85 -7.09 -7.24
CA VAL A 285 -9.91 -6.67 -8.30
C VAL A 285 -9.68 -5.16 -8.25
N THR A 286 -10.72 -4.36 -8.00
CA THR A 286 -10.59 -2.90 -7.84
C THR A 286 -9.71 -2.57 -6.64
N TYR A 287 -9.91 -3.26 -5.51
CA TYR A 287 -9.12 -3.09 -4.31
C TYR A 287 -7.65 -3.50 -4.51
N ILE A 288 -7.38 -4.65 -5.14
CA ILE A 288 -6.03 -5.09 -5.50
C ILE A 288 -5.34 -4.04 -6.39
N ARG A 289 -6.05 -3.52 -7.40
CA ARG A 289 -5.51 -2.48 -8.29
C ARG A 289 -5.14 -1.22 -7.52
N TYR A 290 -5.93 -0.82 -6.52
CA TYR A 290 -5.61 0.29 -5.64
C TYR A 290 -4.32 0.02 -4.86
N LEU A 291 -4.21 -1.12 -4.17
CA LEU A 291 -3.03 -1.48 -3.38
C LEU A 291 -1.75 -1.58 -4.21
N VAL A 292 -1.85 -2.19 -5.40
CA VAL A 292 -0.72 -2.32 -6.33
C VAL A 292 -0.37 -0.99 -7.01
N GLY A 293 -1.34 -0.09 -7.16
CA GLY A 293 -1.09 1.29 -7.61
C GLY A 293 -0.15 2.03 -6.67
N ASP A 294 -0.36 1.88 -5.37
CA ASP A 294 0.47 2.46 -4.30
C ASP A 294 1.49 1.46 -3.74
N PHE A 295 2.05 0.62 -4.62
CA PHE A 295 2.91 -0.53 -4.27
C PHE A 295 3.99 -0.25 -3.24
N PHE A 296 4.65 0.91 -3.31
CA PHE A 296 5.74 1.24 -2.39
C PHE A 296 5.24 1.59 -0.99
N ARG A 297 4.23 2.47 -0.90
CA ARG A 297 3.62 2.87 0.38
C ARG A 297 3.03 1.65 1.06
N VAL A 298 2.18 0.91 0.34
CA VAL A 298 1.50 -0.27 0.86
C VAL A 298 2.47 -1.42 1.10
N GLY A 299 3.45 -1.64 0.21
CA GLY A 299 4.41 -2.73 0.35
C GLY A 299 5.25 -2.64 1.62
N LEU A 300 5.58 -1.42 2.06
CA LEU A 300 6.24 -1.20 3.34
C LEU A 300 5.34 -1.60 4.51
N ILE A 301 4.07 -1.22 4.49
CA ILE A 301 3.09 -1.62 5.53
C ILE A 301 2.97 -3.13 5.64
N VAL A 302 2.80 -3.84 4.52
CA VAL A 302 2.66 -5.29 4.53
C VAL A 302 3.93 -5.97 5.04
N ARG A 303 5.11 -5.42 4.70
CA ARG A 303 6.39 -5.91 5.23
C ARG A 303 6.47 -5.72 6.74
N THR A 304 6.16 -4.54 7.25
CA THR A 304 6.16 -4.24 8.69
C THR A 304 5.15 -5.14 9.44
N ALA A 305 3.97 -5.37 8.87
CA ALA A 305 3.00 -6.30 9.42
C ALA A 305 3.54 -7.73 9.51
N ALA A 306 4.31 -8.17 8.51
CA ALA A 306 4.98 -9.48 8.53
C ALA A 306 6.06 -9.57 9.60
N GLU A 307 6.92 -8.54 9.72
CA GLU A 307 7.99 -8.47 10.71
C GLU A 307 7.45 -8.47 12.15
N LEU A 308 6.27 -7.86 12.37
CA LEU A 308 5.58 -7.83 13.66
C LEU A 308 4.73 -9.08 13.93
N GLY A 309 4.64 -10.02 12.98
CA GLY A 309 3.82 -11.24 13.10
C GLY A 309 2.32 -11.01 12.99
N ASN A 310 1.87 -9.82 12.59
CA ASN A 310 0.45 -9.51 12.33
C ASN A 310 -0.02 -10.11 11.00
N TYR A 311 0.90 -10.37 10.08
CA TYR A 311 0.69 -11.05 8.82
C TYR A 311 1.67 -12.21 8.70
N VAL A 312 1.18 -13.40 8.36
CA VAL A 312 2.02 -14.58 8.13
C VAL A 312 1.80 -14.99 6.68
N PRO A 313 2.72 -14.64 5.75
CA PRO A 313 2.57 -15.02 4.35
C PRO A 313 2.59 -16.54 4.20
N GLU A 314 1.73 -17.08 3.33
CA GLU A 314 1.67 -18.50 3.04
C GLU A 314 2.92 -19.00 2.27
N GLN A 315 3.65 -18.08 1.62
CA GLN A 315 4.86 -18.39 0.84
C GLN A 315 5.99 -17.39 1.10
N ASP A 316 7.19 -17.91 1.39
CA ASP A 316 8.39 -17.14 1.75
C ASP A 316 9.10 -16.41 0.59
N GLN A 317 8.68 -16.60 -0.66
CA GLN A 317 9.55 -16.33 -1.83
C GLN A 317 9.25 -15.07 -2.65
N THR A 318 8.30 -14.21 -2.26
CA THR A 318 8.01 -12.97 -3.01
C THR A 318 7.74 -11.80 -2.07
N GLY A 319 8.00 -10.57 -2.52
CA GLY A 319 7.74 -9.35 -1.74
C GLY A 319 6.34 -9.38 -1.11
N SER A 320 6.26 -8.97 0.16
CA SER A 320 5.12 -9.22 1.05
C SER A 320 3.75 -8.84 0.47
N LEU A 321 3.63 -7.71 -0.23
CA LEU A 321 2.39 -7.27 -0.90
C LEU A 321 1.99 -8.15 -2.10
N THR A 322 2.97 -8.69 -2.82
CA THR A 322 2.70 -9.59 -3.95
C THR A 322 2.14 -10.91 -3.45
N THR A 323 2.70 -11.46 -2.36
CA THR A 323 2.16 -12.67 -1.72
C THR A 323 0.74 -12.43 -1.22
N LEU A 324 0.49 -11.32 -0.51
CA LEU A 324 -0.86 -10.96 -0.06
C LEU A 324 -1.85 -10.85 -1.22
N THR A 325 -1.42 -10.29 -2.35
CA THR A 325 -2.24 -10.21 -3.57
C THR A 325 -2.60 -11.59 -4.12
N MET A 326 -1.65 -12.51 -4.15
CA MET A 326 -1.89 -13.89 -4.60
C MET A 326 -2.81 -14.66 -3.65
N GLU A 327 -2.69 -14.45 -2.34
CA GLU A 327 -3.59 -15.02 -1.35
C GLU A 327 -5.02 -14.50 -1.49
N MET A 328 -5.19 -13.20 -1.76
CA MET A 328 -6.50 -12.61 -2.05
C MET A 328 -7.13 -13.22 -3.31
N VAL A 329 -6.35 -13.36 -4.39
CA VAL A 329 -6.84 -14.00 -5.63
C VAL A 329 -7.19 -15.47 -5.37
N SER A 330 -6.34 -16.21 -4.67
CA SER A 330 -6.56 -17.63 -4.34
C SER A 330 -7.81 -17.82 -3.47
N SER A 331 -8.00 -16.94 -2.48
CA SER A 331 -9.20 -16.90 -1.65
C SER A 331 -10.47 -16.65 -2.45
N LEU A 332 -10.40 -15.75 -3.43
CA LEU A 332 -11.51 -15.48 -4.35
C LEU A 332 -11.78 -16.67 -5.26
N GLU A 333 -10.76 -17.32 -5.82
CA GLU A 333 -10.92 -18.52 -6.65
C GLU A 333 -11.67 -19.63 -5.91
N VAL A 334 -11.33 -19.89 -4.63
CA VAL A 334 -12.04 -20.87 -3.79
C VAL A 334 -13.51 -20.50 -3.62
N LYS A 335 -13.82 -19.22 -3.38
CA LYS A 335 -15.21 -18.74 -3.23
C LYS A 335 -15.99 -18.82 -4.54
N LEU A 336 -15.38 -18.46 -5.66
CA LEU A 336 -15.95 -18.62 -6.99
C LEU A 336 -16.26 -20.07 -7.30
N HIS A 337 -15.35 -21.00 -6.96
CA HIS A 337 -15.58 -22.43 -7.16
C HIS A 337 -16.81 -22.91 -6.38
N LYS A 338 -16.90 -22.59 -5.09
CA LYS A 338 -18.07 -22.91 -4.25
C LYS A 338 -19.36 -22.32 -4.82
N ARG A 339 -19.34 -21.05 -5.26
CA ARG A 339 -20.52 -20.43 -5.89
C ARG A 339 -20.89 -21.16 -7.19
N SER A 340 -19.90 -21.57 -7.98
CA SER A 340 -20.14 -22.27 -9.25
C SER A 340 -20.91 -23.58 -9.06
N GLU A 341 -20.83 -24.23 -7.89
CA GLU A 341 -21.59 -25.44 -7.57
C GLU A 341 -23.10 -25.22 -7.42
N SER A 342 -23.54 -23.96 -7.25
CA SER A 342 -24.97 -23.63 -7.21
C SER A 342 -25.65 -23.67 -8.59
N PHE A 343 -24.88 -23.71 -9.69
CA PHE A 343 -25.42 -23.77 -11.03
C PHE A 343 -25.84 -25.22 -11.36
N PRO A 344 -27.12 -25.47 -11.69
CA PRO A 344 -27.57 -26.81 -12.06
C PRO A 344 -27.00 -27.26 -13.40
N ASP A 345 -26.74 -26.31 -14.30
CA ASP A 345 -26.18 -26.55 -15.62
C ASP A 345 -24.64 -26.47 -15.58
N GLN A 346 -23.98 -27.56 -15.99
CA GLN A 346 -22.51 -27.65 -15.99
C GLN A 346 -21.85 -26.70 -16.99
N SER A 347 -22.50 -26.39 -18.12
CA SER A 347 -21.96 -25.41 -19.08
C SER A 347 -21.95 -24.01 -18.48
N LEU A 348 -23.04 -23.60 -17.82
CA LEU A 348 -23.13 -22.32 -17.13
C LEU A 348 -22.13 -22.23 -15.98
N ARG A 349 -21.86 -23.35 -15.29
CA ARG A 349 -20.80 -23.42 -14.27
C ARG A 349 -19.43 -23.06 -14.82
N PHE A 350 -19.03 -23.67 -15.94
CA PHE A 350 -17.73 -23.38 -16.55
C PHE A 350 -17.69 -22.00 -17.17
N LEU A 351 -18.78 -21.54 -17.80
CA LEU A 351 -18.87 -20.18 -18.34
C LEU A 351 -18.72 -19.12 -17.24
N PHE A 352 -19.35 -19.34 -16.09
CA PHE A 352 -19.20 -18.50 -14.90
C PHE A 352 -17.74 -18.40 -14.43
N LEU A 353 -17.04 -19.53 -14.33
CA LEU A 353 -15.64 -19.58 -13.92
C LEU A 353 -14.74 -18.89 -14.97
N ILE A 354 -14.95 -19.13 -16.26
CA ILE A 354 -14.22 -18.46 -17.35
C ILE A 354 -14.36 -16.94 -17.21
N ASN A 355 -15.59 -16.42 -17.12
CA ASN A 355 -15.84 -14.99 -17.09
C ASN A 355 -15.15 -14.30 -15.90
N ASN A 356 -15.23 -14.90 -14.72
CA ASN A 356 -14.62 -14.33 -13.52
C ASN A 356 -13.09 -14.44 -13.53
N THR A 357 -12.53 -15.62 -13.84
CA THR A 357 -11.07 -15.82 -13.87
C THR A 357 -10.42 -15.00 -15.00
N HIS A 358 -11.05 -14.95 -16.17
CA HIS A 358 -10.58 -14.10 -17.28
C HIS A 358 -10.62 -12.61 -16.91
N PHE A 359 -11.67 -12.15 -16.22
CA PHE A 359 -11.70 -10.77 -15.74
C PHE A 359 -10.54 -10.46 -14.78
N ILE A 360 -10.27 -11.34 -13.81
CA ILE A 360 -9.11 -11.18 -12.90
C ILE A 360 -7.81 -11.09 -13.69
N TRP A 361 -7.58 -12.06 -14.58
CA TRP A 361 -6.42 -12.11 -15.47
C TRP A 361 -6.26 -10.81 -16.27
N GLN A 362 -7.32 -10.36 -16.94
CA GLN A 362 -7.32 -9.17 -17.78
C GLN A 362 -7.02 -7.89 -17.00
N GLN A 363 -7.51 -7.78 -15.76
CA GLN A 363 -7.37 -6.57 -14.96
C GLN A 363 -6.03 -6.49 -14.21
N LEU A 364 -5.41 -7.63 -13.89
CA LEU A 364 -4.20 -7.69 -13.06
C LEU A 364 -2.92 -7.94 -13.87
N ILE A 365 -2.95 -8.63 -15.01
CA ILE A 365 -1.76 -8.86 -15.84
C ILE A 365 -1.09 -7.59 -16.36
N PRO A 366 -1.82 -6.54 -16.78
CA PRO A 366 -1.19 -5.31 -17.24
C PRO A 366 -0.33 -4.63 -16.16
N LEU A 367 -0.52 -4.99 -14.87
CA LEU A 367 0.31 -4.50 -13.79
C LEU A 367 1.65 -5.23 -13.83
N ILE A 368 2.72 -4.53 -14.23
CA ILE A 368 4.09 -5.08 -14.39
C ILE A 368 4.52 -5.90 -13.17
N ARG A 369 4.15 -5.47 -11.95
CA ARG A 369 4.47 -6.15 -10.68
C ARG A 369 3.75 -7.48 -10.49
N MET A 370 2.67 -7.74 -11.23
CA MET A 370 1.81 -8.91 -11.13
C MET A 370 1.90 -9.84 -12.35
N GLN A 371 2.53 -9.41 -13.44
CA GLN A 371 2.55 -10.14 -14.71
C GLN A 371 3.06 -11.60 -14.57
N VAL A 372 4.18 -11.80 -13.87
CA VAL A 372 4.78 -13.13 -13.70
C VAL A 372 3.88 -14.03 -12.84
N ASN A 373 3.31 -13.49 -11.75
CA ASN A 373 2.53 -14.28 -10.80
C ASN A 373 1.13 -14.62 -11.32
N MET A 374 0.54 -13.74 -12.12
CA MET A 374 -0.79 -13.95 -12.71
C MET A 374 -0.75 -14.87 -13.95
N SER A 375 0.44 -15.24 -14.44
CA SER A 375 0.59 -16.15 -15.58
C SER A 375 -0.03 -17.54 -15.33
N ALA A 376 -0.11 -17.96 -14.06
CA ALA A 376 -0.73 -19.21 -13.62
C ALA A 376 -2.25 -19.27 -13.85
N LEU A 377 -2.92 -18.13 -14.07
CA LEU A 377 -4.35 -18.09 -14.40
C LEU A 377 -4.63 -18.52 -15.85
N THR A 378 -3.69 -18.32 -16.77
CA THR A 378 -3.83 -18.69 -18.19
C THR A 378 -4.18 -20.17 -18.40
N PRO A 379 -3.40 -21.15 -17.87
CA PRO A 379 -3.73 -22.56 -18.03
C PRO A 379 -5.06 -22.96 -17.37
N LYS A 380 -5.47 -22.28 -16.28
CA LYS A 380 -6.77 -22.52 -15.63
C LYS A 380 -7.93 -22.07 -16.52
N ILE A 381 -7.81 -20.90 -17.15
CA ILE A 381 -8.83 -20.38 -18.08
C ILE A 381 -9.00 -21.37 -19.25
N GLU A 382 -7.90 -21.87 -19.81
CA GLU A 382 -7.93 -22.85 -20.89
C GLU A 382 -8.62 -24.16 -20.48
N ASP A 383 -8.31 -24.69 -19.29
CA ASP A 383 -8.97 -25.88 -18.75
C ASP A 383 -10.50 -25.69 -18.61
N TYR A 384 -10.94 -24.52 -18.14
CA TYR A 384 -12.37 -24.21 -18.06
C TYR A 384 -13.03 -24.08 -19.44
N ILE A 385 -12.36 -23.47 -20.42
CA ILE A 385 -12.83 -23.38 -21.81
C ILE A 385 -13.02 -24.79 -22.38
N GLN A 386 -12.04 -25.67 -22.20
CA GLN A 386 -12.11 -27.03 -22.70
C GLN A 386 -13.27 -27.82 -22.08
N LYS A 387 -13.47 -27.70 -20.76
CA LYS A 387 -14.59 -28.34 -20.05
C LYS A 387 -15.94 -27.79 -20.49
N TYR A 388 -16.04 -26.48 -20.70
CA TYR A 388 -17.24 -25.85 -21.27
C TYR A 388 -17.56 -26.42 -22.65
N LEU A 389 -16.58 -26.48 -23.56
CA LEU A 389 -16.76 -27.01 -24.90
C LEU A 389 -17.19 -28.48 -24.88
N GLN A 390 -16.58 -29.28 -24.02
CA GLN A 390 -16.94 -30.69 -23.86
C GLN A 390 -18.41 -30.84 -23.43
N VAL A 391 -18.81 -30.20 -22.34
CA VAL A 391 -20.16 -30.35 -21.80
C VAL A 391 -21.23 -29.79 -22.74
N SER A 392 -20.95 -28.68 -23.42
CA SER A 392 -21.96 -27.95 -24.21
C SER A 392 -22.07 -28.46 -25.65
N TRP A 393 -20.94 -28.84 -26.26
CA TRP A 393 -20.87 -29.11 -27.70
C TRP A 393 -20.64 -30.58 -28.04
N GLU A 394 -20.03 -31.39 -27.18
CA GLU A 394 -19.84 -32.83 -27.44
C GLU A 394 -21.16 -33.55 -27.77
N PRO A 395 -22.28 -33.32 -27.04
CA PRO A 395 -23.56 -33.96 -27.38
C PRO A 395 -24.06 -33.59 -28.78
N VAL A 396 -23.93 -32.31 -29.16
CA VAL A 396 -24.33 -31.81 -30.48
C VAL A 396 -23.45 -32.41 -31.57
N LEU A 397 -22.14 -32.39 -31.37
CA LEU A 397 -21.16 -32.95 -32.31
C LEU A 397 -21.35 -34.46 -32.49
N SER A 398 -21.69 -35.18 -31.42
CA SER A 398 -21.96 -36.62 -31.49
C SER A 398 -23.19 -36.95 -32.34
N CYS A 399 -24.22 -36.09 -32.35
CA CYS A 399 -25.39 -36.25 -33.19
C CYS A 399 -25.07 -36.04 -34.67
N LEU A 400 -24.08 -35.21 -34.99
CA LEU A 400 -23.63 -34.93 -36.36
C LEU A 400 -22.70 -36.00 -36.93
N HIS A 401 -21.89 -36.64 -36.08
CA HIS A 401 -20.94 -37.68 -36.49
C HIS A 401 -21.53 -39.09 -36.47
N ASN A 402 -22.70 -39.29 -35.86
CA ASN A 402 -23.43 -40.54 -35.97
C ASN A 402 -24.17 -40.59 -37.32
N ASP A 403 -23.64 -41.36 -38.27
CA ASP A 403 -24.23 -41.67 -39.60
C ASP A 403 -25.58 -42.41 -39.55
N THR A 404 -26.30 -42.39 -38.42
CA THR A 404 -27.65 -42.95 -38.35
C THR A 404 -28.60 -42.01 -37.61
N PRO A 405 -29.41 -41.19 -38.32
CA PRO A 405 -30.50 -40.48 -37.70
C PRO A 405 -31.59 -41.48 -37.29
N ARG A 406 -31.47 -42.07 -36.10
CA ARG A 406 -32.52 -42.94 -35.53
C ARG A 406 -33.72 -42.16 -34.97
N CYS A 407 -33.68 -40.83 -34.97
CA CYS A 407 -34.76 -40.00 -34.42
C CYS A 407 -35.79 -39.49 -35.45
N TYR A 408 -35.56 -39.65 -36.76
CA TYR A 408 -36.55 -39.31 -37.79
C TYR A 408 -37.37 -40.50 -38.29
N ARG A 409 -37.51 -41.57 -37.48
CA ARG A 409 -38.46 -42.66 -37.76
C ARG A 409 -39.62 -42.62 -36.77
N LYS A 410 -40.39 -41.54 -36.79
CA LYS A 410 -41.83 -41.60 -36.51
C LYS A 410 -42.55 -40.64 -37.45
N ASN A 411 -43.20 -41.24 -38.45
CA ASN A 411 -44.33 -40.64 -39.15
C ASN A 411 -45.44 -40.38 -38.12
N SER A 412 -45.40 -39.27 -37.41
CA SER A 412 -46.59 -38.72 -36.75
C SER A 412 -47.21 -37.72 -37.71
N ALA A 413 -48.39 -38.06 -38.21
CA ALA A 413 -49.21 -37.16 -39.01
C ALA A 413 -49.37 -35.82 -38.28
N LEU A 414 -49.02 -34.74 -38.96
CA LEU A 414 -49.16 -33.37 -38.48
C LEU A 414 -50.63 -33.01 -38.26
N PRO A 415 -50.94 -32.35 -37.11
CA PRO A 415 -52.02 -31.41 -36.98
C PRO A 415 -52.20 -30.51 -38.19
N LYS A 416 -53.28 -30.57 -38.97
CA LYS A 416 -53.65 -29.36 -39.73
C LYS A 416 -54.02 -28.29 -38.72
N PHE A 417 -53.42 -27.12 -38.83
CA PHE A 417 -53.91 -25.91 -38.16
C PHE A 417 -55.16 -25.47 -38.93
N ASP A 418 -56.32 -25.57 -38.29
CA ASP A 418 -57.52 -24.82 -38.64
C ASP A 418 -57.51 -23.48 -37.90
#